data_AF-A0A397CZA4-F1
#
_entry.id   AF-A0A397CZA4-F1
#
_cell.length_a   1.000
_cell.length_b   1.000
_cell.length_c   1.000
_cell.angle_alpha   90.00
_cell.angle_beta   90.00
_cell.angle_gamma   90.00
#
_symmetry.space_group_name_H-M   'P 1'
#
loop_
_entity.id
_entity.type
_entity.pdbx_description
1 polymer ?
#
loop_
_entity_poly.entity_id
_entity_poly.type
_entity_poly.pdbx_seq_one_letter_code
_entity_poly.pdbx_strand_id
1 'polypeptide(L)'
;MKDHYFLERVTQNNVTVDILNIDTNDAAVHGASQVCCQCYGYRWKYTQAPGDTKDPCKNTVRGDQVCAGGDVEMYDKCMERIDSWAKASFDGATKDLMASTADFKIINTHYSPHFHMDPPHMQKWYDLTKTHQVHGWFNGHTHGFNHDVAKWNTHFFQNGAGGGIFSESATTVANNDQVKTTWVASGQPYGFLELSFTKSWMKVQFVSFDKTWDFKGFDFGDTTKGGVARGHCWFVPKVLDSPGVECKSSVNGVVGMPT
;
A
#
# COMPACT_ATOMS: atom_id res chain seq x y z
N MET A 1 1.75 14.75 -1.98
CA MET A 1 3.20 14.49 -1.96
C MET A 1 3.92 15.78 -2.30
N LYS A 2 5.02 16.15 -1.62
CA LYS A 2 5.78 17.39 -1.94
C LYS A 2 6.56 17.27 -3.26
N ASP A 3 6.95 16.04 -3.60
CA ASP A 3 7.62 15.62 -4.84
C ASP A 3 7.39 14.09 -4.97
N HIS A 4 7.95 13.44 -5.99
CA HIS A 4 7.91 11.98 -6.20
C HIS A 4 8.69 11.19 -5.14
N TYR A 5 9.61 11.87 -4.45
CA TYR A 5 10.36 11.32 -3.33
C TYR A 5 10.56 12.38 -2.27
N PHE A 6 10.33 12.02 -1.01
CA PHE A 6 10.86 12.79 0.10
C PHE A 6 11.02 11.94 1.36
N LEU A 7 12.05 12.27 2.14
CA LEU A 7 12.25 11.78 3.48
C LEU A 7 11.62 12.72 4.50
N GLU A 8 10.88 12.15 5.44
CA GLU A 8 10.47 12.83 6.67
C GLU A 8 11.09 12.11 7.87
N ARG A 9 11.76 12.87 8.74
CA ARG A 9 12.26 12.35 10.01
C ARG A 9 11.40 12.86 11.16
N VAL A 10 10.81 11.95 11.91
CA VAL A 10 10.07 12.25 13.13
C VAL A 10 10.93 11.87 14.34
N THR A 11 11.00 12.75 15.34
CA THR A 11 11.72 12.48 16.59
C THR A 11 10.85 12.84 17.78
N GLN A 12 10.63 11.88 18.67
CA GLN A 12 9.91 12.11 19.92
C GLN A 12 10.44 11.17 21.01
N ASN A 13 10.60 11.68 22.23
CA ASN A 13 11.06 10.90 23.38
C ASN A 13 12.37 10.11 23.13
N ASN A 14 13.30 10.71 22.37
CA ASN A 14 14.57 10.10 21.94
C ASN A 14 14.40 8.81 21.10
N VAL A 15 13.29 8.71 20.36
CA VAL A 15 13.09 7.72 19.31
C VAL A 15 12.93 8.46 17.99
N THR A 16 13.65 7.99 16.98
CA THR A 16 13.73 8.59 15.64
C THR A 16 13.18 7.62 14.59
N VAL A 17 12.35 8.12 13.69
CA VAL A 17 11.76 7.35 12.60
C VAL A 17 12.00 8.08 11.30
N ASP A 18 12.65 7.41 10.35
CA ASP A 18 12.74 7.84 8.96
C ASP A 18 11.58 7.26 8.16
N ILE A 19 10.79 8.15 7.56
CA ILE A 19 9.64 7.83 6.72
C ILE A 19 9.99 8.23 5.29
N LEU A 20 10.27 7.22 4.48
CA LEU A 20 10.56 7.39 3.06
C LEU A 20 9.24 7.35 2.30
N ASN A 21 8.80 8.52 1.82
CA ASN A 21 7.62 8.63 0.98
C ASN A 21 8.07 8.56 -0.46
N ILE A 22 7.72 7.46 -1.14
CA ILE A 22 8.22 7.16 -2.47
C ILE A 22 7.06 7.01 -3.46
N ASP A 23 7.29 7.46 -4.68
CA ASP A 23 6.49 7.13 -5.84
C ASP A 23 6.99 5.79 -6.42
N THR A 24 6.10 4.81 -6.51
CA THR A 24 6.34 3.50 -7.15
C THR A 24 5.33 3.24 -8.27
N ASN A 25 4.96 4.29 -9.02
CA ASN A 25 4.03 4.18 -10.14
C ASN A 25 4.59 3.33 -11.29
N ASP A 26 5.88 2.96 -11.29
CA ASP A 26 6.49 1.96 -12.18
C ASP A 26 5.99 0.52 -11.91
N ALA A 27 5.06 0.33 -10.98
CA ALA A 27 4.37 -0.94 -10.78
C ALA A 27 3.77 -1.45 -12.10
N ALA A 28 4.40 -2.49 -12.67
CA ALA A 28 4.09 -3.03 -13.98
C ALA A 28 2.64 -3.55 -14.11
N VAL A 29 2.04 -3.93 -12.98
CA VAL A 29 0.64 -4.38 -12.90
C VAL A 29 -0.14 -3.29 -12.16
N HIS A 30 -1.02 -2.58 -12.89
CA HIS A 30 -1.89 -1.49 -12.39
C HIS A 30 -1.26 -0.11 -12.14
N GLY A 31 0.07 0.04 -12.19
CA GLY A 31 0.73 1.35 -12.08
C GLY A 31 0.68 2.14 -13.39
N ALA A 32 1.84 2.25 -14.01
CA ALA A 32 2.08 3.13 -15.14
C ALA A 32 1.12 2.89 -16.32
N SER A 33 0.81 1.63 -16.61
CA SER A 33 -0.08 1.26 -17.72
C SER A 33 -1.51 1.79 -17.54
N GLN A 34 -2.08 1.73 -16.33
CA GLN A 34 -3.43 2.25 -16.08
C GLN A 34 -3.45 3.79 -16.07
N VAL A 35 -2.44 4.40 -15.47
CA VAL A 35 -2.31 5.87 -15.42
C VAL A 35 -2.12 6.45 -16.82
N CYS A 36 -1.28 5.84 -17.65
CA CYS A 36 -0.98 6.33 -18.99
C CYS A 36 -2.08 6.01 -20.00
N CYS A 37 -2.76 4.86 -19.88
CA CYS A 37 -3.91 4.57 -20.72
C CYS A 37 -5.12 5.45 -20.39
N GLN A 38 -5.33 5.81 -19.12
CA GLN A 38 -6.54 6.51 -18.65
C GLN A 38 -7.84 5.87 -19.16
N CYS A 39 -7.90 4.53 -19.16
CA CYS A 39 -8.90 3.81 -19.95
C CYS A 39 -10.33 4.21 -19.64
N TYR A 40 -10.65 4.38 -18.35
CA TYR A 40 -11.98 4.81 -17.97
C TYR A 40 -12.31 6.14 -18.65
N GLY A 41 -11.43 7.13 -18.68
CA GLY A 41 -11.64 8.40 -19.38
C GLY A 41 -11.95 8.29 -20.88
N TYR A 42 -11.43 7.26 -21.56
CA TYR A 42 -11.66 7.04 -22.99
C TYR A 42 -12.79 6.07 -23.31
N ARG A 43 -13.15 5.14 -22.41
CA ARG A 43 -14.15 4.09 -22.70
C ARG A 43 -15.50 4.65 -23.15
N TRP A 44 -15.94 5.78 -22.59
CA TRP A 44 -17.20 6.43 -22.97
C TRP A 44 -17.23 6.91 -24.43
N LYS A 45 -16.06 7.15 -25.04
CA LYS A 45 -15.95 7.59 -26.44
C LYS A 45 -15.99 6.44 -27.44
N TYR A 46 -15.63 5.22 -27.03
CA TYR A 46 -15.36 4.13 -27.97
C TYR A 46 -16.16 2.84 -27.73
N THR A 47 -16.72 2.62 -26.55
CA THR A 47 -17.29 1.29 -26.21
C THR A 47 -18.67 1.32 -25.54
N GLN A 48 -19.47 2.38 -25.69
CA GLN A 48 -20.82 2.40 -25.09
C GLN A 48 -21.94 2.16 -26.09
N ALA A 49 -22.06 0.89 -26.52
CA ALA A 49 -23.35 0.38 -26.96
C ALA A 49 -24.19 0.02 -25.71
N PRO A 50 -25.48 0.37 -25.65
CA PRO A 50 -26.37 -0.10 -24.59
C PRO A 50 -26.42 -1.63 -24.59
N GLY A 51 -25.77 -2.27 -23.61
CA GLY A 51 -25.74 -3.73 -23.46
C GLY A 51 -24.36 -4.38 -23.34
N ASP A 52 -23.27 -3.62 -23.52
CA ASP A 52 -21.93 -4.15 -23.28
C ASP A 52 -21.64 -4.24 -21.76
N THR A 53 -21.46 -5.46 -21.26
CA THR A 53 -21.21 -5.76 -19.84
C THR A 53 -19.74 -6.08 -19.55
N LYS A 54 -18.88 -6.15 -20.58
CA LYS A 54 -17.45 -6.41 -20.40
C LYS A 54 -16.73 -5.10 -20.12
N ASP A 55 -15.96 -5.05 -19.04
CA ASP A 55 -15.12 -3.89 -18.76
C ASP A 55 -13.87 -3.92 -19.66
N PRO A 56 -13.77 -3.04 -20.68
CA PRO A 56 -12.64 -3.04 -21.60
C PRO A 56 -11.33 -2.65 -20.89
N CYS A 57 -11.42 -1.97 -19.74
CA CYS A 57 -10.27 -1.44 -19.01
C CYS A 57 -9.47 -2.49 -18.23
N LYS A 58 -9.99 -3.71 -18.10
CA LYS A 58 -9.28 -4.80 -17.40
C LYS A 58 -8.05 -5.29 -18.16
N ASN A 59 -8.10 -5.27 -19.49
CA ASN A 59 -7.05 -5.83 -20.36
C ASN A 59 -6.56 -4.80 -21.39
N THR A 60 -6.79 -3.51 -21.14
CA THR A 60 -6.38 -2.45 -22.06
C THR A 60 -4.86 -2.39 -22.15
N VAL A 61 -4.35 -2.28 -23.38
CA VAL A 61 -2.92 -2.18 -23.67
C VAL A 61 -2.61 -0.97 -24.53
N ARG A 62 -1.32 -0.61 -24.56
CA ARG A 62 -0.76 0.43 -25.44
C ARG A 62 -1.25 0.26 -26.89
N GLY A 63 -1.81 1.34 -27.45
CA GLY A 63 -2.31 1.37 -28.83
C GLY A 63 -3.80 1.03 -28.98
N ASP A 64 -4.46 0.49 -27.94
CA ASP A 64 -5.90 0.35 -27.94
C ASP A 64 -6.57 1.72 -28.00
N GLN A 65 -7.73 1.84 -28.68
CA GLN A 65 -8.47 3.12 -28.73
C GLN A 65 -8.91 3.61 -27.34
N VAL A 66 -9.14 2.68 -26.42
CA VAL A 66 -9.44 3.00 -25.02
C VAL A 66 -8.17 3.33 -24.21
N CYS A 67 -6.97 3.19 -24.75
CA CYS A 67 -5.70 3.58 -24.12
C CYS A 67 -5.14 4.85 -24.75
N ALA A 68 -5.20 6.00 -24.06
CA ALA A 68 -4.74 7.28 -24.60
C ALA A 68 -5.36 7.62 -25.99
N GLY A 69 -6.57 7.13 -26.28
CA GLY A 69 -7.21 7.31 -27.59
C GLY A 69 -6.55 6.52 -28.74
N GLY A 70 -5.66 5.58 -28.45
CA GLY A 70 -4.77 4.92 -29.41
C GLY A 70 -3.47 5.70 -29.69
N ASP A 71 -3.24 6.82 -29.00
CA ASP A 71 -2.02 7.62 -29.15
C ASP A 71 -0.84 6.95 -28.42
N VAL A 72 -0.04 6.27 -29.22
CA VAL A 72 1.15 5.56 -28.77
C VAL A 72 2.25 6.52 -28.27
N GLU A 73 2.41 7.68 -28.90
CA GLU A 73 3.45 8.64 -28.51
C GLU A 73 3.12 9.29 -27.16
N MET A 74 1.84 9.63 -26.94
CA MET A 74 1.36 10.13 -25.65
C MET A 74 1.55 9.09 -24.55
N TYR A 75 1.21 7.82 -24.83
CA TYR A 75 1.42 6.72 -23.89
C TYR A 75 2.91 6.58 -23.53
N ASP A 76 3.80 6.53 -24.53
CA ASP A 76 5.24 6.33 -24.30
C ASP A 76 5.87 7.47 -23.51
N LYS A 77 5.52 8.73 -23.80
CA LYS A 77 6.00 9.88 -23.02
C LYS A 77 5.50 9.85 -21.57
N CYS A 78 4.27 9.37 -21.35
CA CYS A 78 3.76 9.18 -20.00
C CYS A 78 4.53 8.10 -19.25
N MET A 79 4.79 6.95 -19.88
CA MET A 79 5.59 5.87 -19.31
C MET A 79 7.00 6.35 -18.96
N GLU A 80 7.69 7.02 -19.90
CA GLU A 80 9.04 7.57 -19.67
C GLU A 80 9.06 8.53 -18.47
N ARG A 81 8.01 9.35 -18.32
CA ARG A 81 7.89 10.24 -17.16
C ARG A 81 7.75 9.45 -15.86
N ILE A 82 6.88 8.45 -15.81
CA ILE A 82 6.69 7.62 -14.62
C ILE A 82 7.97 6.87 -14.25
N ASP A 83 8.66 6.29 -15.23
CA ASP A 83 9.94 5.59 -15.03
C ASP A 83 11.00 6.55 -14.46
N SER A 84 11.04 7.79 -14.94
CA SER A 84 11.97 8.81 -14.42
C SER A 84 11.70 9.13 -12.94
N TRP A 85 10.43 9.17 -12.53
CA TRP A 85 10.01 9.41 -11.15
C TRP A 85 10.33 8.23 -10.26
N ALA A 86 10.01 7.01 -10.68
CA ALA A 86 10.35 5.81 -9.93
C ALA A 86 11.86 5.63 -9.77
N LYS A 87 12.65 5.96 -10.80
CA LYS A 87 14.11 5.99 -10.70
C LYS A 87 14.57 7.02 -9.66
N ALA A 88 14.05 8.25 -9.71
CA ALA A 88 14.39 9.28 -8.73
C ALA A 88 14.02 8.85 -7.29
N SER A 89 12.87 8.21 -7.10
CA SER A 89 12.44 7.62 -5.83
C SER A 89 13.39 6.56 -5.31
N PHE A 90 13.79 5.62 -6.16
CA PHE A 90 14.70 4.56 -5.77
C PHE A 90 16.08 5.10 -5.41
N ASP A 91 16.62 6.02 -6.22
CA ASP A 91 17.93 6.62 -5.99
C ASP A 91 17.93 7.45 -4.70
N GLY A 92 16.88 8.26 -4.49
CA GLY A 92 16.68 9.04 -3.27
C GLY A 92 16.57 8.14 -2.03
N ALA A 93 15.73 7.11 -2.10
CA ALA A 93 15.58 6.16 -1.01
C ALA A 93 16.88 5.44 -0.66
N THR A 94 17.65 5.01 -1.67
CA THR A 94 18.95 4.37 -1.50
C THR A 94 19.92 5.30 -0.78
N LYS A 95 20.06 6.54 -1.27
CA LYS A 95 20.94 7.54 -0.67
C LYS A 95 20.60 7.80 0.80
N ASP A 96 19.33 8.04 1.10
CA ASP A 96 18.92 8.43 2.44
C ASP A 96 18.92 7.23 3.41
N LEU A 97 18.63 6.01 2.94
CA LEU A 97 18.79 4.79 3.75
C LEU A 97 20.26 4.48 4.07
N MET A 98 21.18 4.74 3.13
CA MET A 98 22.63 4.64 3.39
C MET A 98 23.10 5.63 4.46
N ALA A 99 22.52 6.83 4.49
CA ALA A 99 22.86 7.88 5.45
C ALA A 99 22.05 7.80 6.77
N SER A 100 21.00 6.98 6.82
CA SER A 100 20.05 6.95 7.93
C SER A 100 20.72 6.44 9.21
N THR A 101 20.56 7.23 10.28
CA THR A 101 20.91 6.86 11.66
C THR A 101 19.66 6.70 12.53
N ALA A 102 18.47 6.62 11.93
CA ALA A 102 17.22 6.56 12.66
C ALA A 102 17.04 5.20 13.37
N ASP A 103 16.28 5.19 14.46
CA ASP A 103 15.96 3.97 15.18
C ASP A 103 15.08 3.05 14.34
N PHE A 104 14.11 3.63 13.62
CA PHE A 104 13.23 2.91 12.70
C PHE A 104 13.26 3.55 11.31
N LYS A 105 13.09 2.71 10.30
CA LYS A 105 13.04 3.09 8.89
C LYS A 105 11.80 2.46 8.29
N ILE A 106 10.91 3.27 7.76
CA ILE A 106 9.69 2.81 7.10
C ILE A 106 9.58 3.42 5.70
N ILE A 107 8.97 2.67 4.79
CA ILE A 107 8.61 3.12 3.45
C ILE A 107 7.10 3.30 3.41
N ASN A 108 6.64 4.41 2.85
CA ASN A 108 5.24 4.71 2.59
C ASN A 108 5.05 4.97 1.10
N THR A 109 4.16 4.22 0.46
CA THR A 109 3.93 4.28 -0.98
C THR A 109 2.50 3.88 -1.34
N HIS A 110 2.15 3.93 -2.63
CA HIS A 110 0.89 3.41 -3.12
C HIS A 110 0.92 1.89 -3.37
N TYR A 111 1.98 1.36 -3.99
CA TYR A 111 2.03 -0.03 -4.45
C TYR A 111 2.91 -0.94 -3.57
N SER A 112 2.47 -2.20 -3.39
CA SER A 112 3.29 -3.28 -2.83
C SER A 112 4.18 -3.94 -3.91
N PRO A 113 5.44 -4.30 -3.58
CA PRO A 113 6.32 -5.05 -4.47
C PRO A 113 5.74 -6.38 -4.96
N HIS A 114 5.26 -7.24 -4.07
CA HIS A 114 4.80 -8.59 -4.45
C HIS A 114 3.38 -8.68 -4.97
N PHE A 115 2.58 -7.62 -4.83
CA PHE A 115 1.22 -7.61 -5.36
C PHE A 115 1.08 -6.86 -6.68
N HIS A 116 1.98 -5.92 -6.99
CA HIS A 116 1.77 -4.98 -8.12
C HIS A 116 2.99 -4.82 -9.04
N MET A 117 4.15 -5.33 -8.65
CA MET A 117 5.36 -5.21 -9.46
C MET A 117 5.69 -6.54 -10.14
N ASP A 118 6.33 -6.45 -11.31
CA ASP A 118 6.92 -7.62 -11.93
C ASP A 118 8.13 -8.13 -11.10
N PRO A 119 8.62 -9.35 -11.34
CA PRO A 119 9.67 -9.94 -10.52
C PRO A 119 10.97 -9.11 -10.45
N PRO A 120 11.49 -8.52 -11.55
CA PRO A 120 12.63 -7.60 -11.49
C PRO A 120 12.42 -6.40 -10.56
N HIS A 121 11.30 -5.67 -10.69
CA HIS A 121 11.01 -4.51 -9.85
C HIS A 121 10.79 -4.91 -8.39
N MET A 122 10.06 -6.01 -8.15
CA MET A 122 9.88 -6.57 -6.82
C MET A 122 11.21 -6.87 -6.14
N GLN A 123 12.10 -7.60 -6.83
CA GLN A 123 13.40 -8.00 -6.26
C GLN A 123 14.28 -6.78 -5.94
N LYS A 124 14.24 -5.74 -6.79
CA LYS A 124 14.97 -4.48 -6.58
C LYS A 124 14.59 -3.82 -5.25
N TRP A 125 13.30 -3.75 -4.92
CA TRP A 125 12.84 -3.19 -3.64
C TRP A 125 13.11 -4.11 -2.46
N TYR A 126 12.99 -5.42 -2.64
CA TYR A 126 13.38 -6.40 -1.62
C TYR A 126 14.85 -6.29 -1.24
N ASP A 127 15.74 -6.20 -2.21
CA ASP A 127 17.17 -6.03 -1.97
C ASP A 127 17.47 -4.74 -1.20
N LEU A 128 16.76 -3.65 -1.52
CA LEU A 128 16.89 -2.39 -0.79
C LEU A 128 16.45 -2.54 0.67
N THR A 129 15.25 -3.11 0.91
CA THR A 129 14.72 -3.28 2.27
C THR A 129 15.59 -4.20 3.13
N LYS A 130 16.11 -5.27 2.53
CA LYS A 130 17.04 -6.21 3.16
C LYS A 130 18.38 -5.55 3.49
N THR A 131 19.00 -4.91 2.51
CA THR A 131 20.33 -4.28 2.66
C THR A 131 20.33 -3.21 3.73
N HIS A 132 19.27 -2.40 3.76
CA HIS A 132 19.18 -1.27 4.68
C HIS A 132 18.33 -1.54 5.92
N GLN A 133 17.92 -2.78 6.18
CA GLN A 133 17.12 -3.16 7.36
C GLN A 133 15.91 -2.24 7.55
N VAL A 134 15.08 -2.13 6.51
CA VAL A 134 13.80 -1.39 6.57
C VAL A 134 12.82 -2.19 7.42
N HIS A 135 12.17 -1.53 8.37
CA HIS A 135 11.30 -2.19 9.36
C HIS A 135 9.91 -2.45 8.82
N GLY A 136 9.36 -1.49 8.06
CA GLY A 136 8.00 -1.55 7.55
C GLY A 136 7.89 -0.94 6.15
N TRP A 137 7.15 -1.61 5.28
CA TRP A 137 6.66 -1.08 4.01
C TRP A 137 5.15 -0.94 4.12
N PHE A 138 4.64 0.27 3.95
CA PHE A 138 3.22 0.57 4.01
C PHE A 138 2.75 0.95 2.61
N ASN A 139 1.72 0.25 2.13
CA ASN A 139 1.12 0.52 0.83
C ASN A 139 -0.41 0.52 0.88
N GLY A 140 -1.02 1.09 -0.16
CA GLY A 140 -2.45 0.99 -0.41
C GLY A 140 -2.69 0.20 -1.70
N HIS A 141 -3.35 0.86 -2.65
CA HIS A 141 -3.80 0.36 -3.95
C HIS A 141 -4.87 -0.72 -3.85
N THR A 142 -4.55 -1.88 -3.28
CA THR A 142 -5.56 -2.88 -2.96
C THR A 142 -6.36 -2.38 -1.76
N HIS A 143 -7.69 -2.30 -1.89
CA HIS A 143 -8.58 -1.70 -0.90
C HIS A 143 -8.88 -2.62 0.30
N GLY A 144 -7.86 -3.24 0.86
CA GLY A 144 -7.95 -4.12 2.02
C GLY A 144 -6.76 -3.96 2.96
N PHE A 145 -6.71 -4.80 3.99
CA PHE A 145 -5.62 -4.81 4.97
C PHE A 145 -4.98 -6.19 5.07
N ASN A 146 -3.66 -6.20 5.08
CA ASN A 146 -2.89 -7.41 5.35
C ASN A 146 -1.59 -7.07 6.07
N HIS A 147 -0.90 -8.13 6.46
CA HIS A 147 0.43 -8.06 7.03
C HIS A 147 1.22 -9.28 6.56
N ASP A 148 2.29 -9.01 5.82
CA ASP A 148 3.24 -9.98 5.33
C ASP A 148 4.63 -9.75 5.92
N VAL A 149 5.43 -10.81 6.06
CA VAL A 149 6.77 -10.75 6.64
C VAL A 149 7.77 -11.43 5.71
N ALA A 150 8.86 -10.72 5.41
CA ALA A 150 9.96 -11.27 4.62
C ALA A 150 10.88 -12.18 5.44
N LYS A 151 11.61 -13.05 4.74
CA LYS A 151 12.69 -13.87 5.33
C LYS A 151 13.79 -13.05 6.02
N TRP A 152 13.95 -11.77 5.68
CA TRP A 152 14.88 -10.84 6.33
C TRP A 152 14.20 -9.91 7.36
N ASN A 153 12.98 -10.26 7.78
CA ASN A 153 12.20 -9.60 8.83
C ASN A 153 11.73 -8.16 8.54
N THR A 154 11.81 -7.67 7.30
CA THR A 154 11.00 -6.51 6.90
C THR A 154 9.53 -6.90 6.87
N HIS A 155 8.69 -6.03 7.43
CA HIS A 155 7.24 -6.18 7.43
C HIS A 155 6.61 -5.39 6.28
N PHE A 156 5.62 -5.97 5.60
CA PHE A 156 4.84 -5.34 4.56
C PHE A 156 3.39 -5.27 5.01
N PHE A 157 2.84 -4.06 5.03
CA PHE A 157 1.50 -3.78 5.52
C PHE A 157 0.69 -3.10 4.43
N GLN A 158 -0.38 -3.77 4.01
CA GLN A 158 -1.39 -3.13 3.20
C GLN A 158 -2.38 -2.37 4.09
N ASN A 159 -2.61 -1.12 3.74
CA ASN A 159 -3.42 -0.13 4.46
C ASN A 159 -4.31 0.64 3.46
N GLY A 160 -5.05 -0.08 2.62
CA GLY A 160 -5.72 0.50 1.45
C GLY A 160 -7.21 0.81 1.60
N ALA A 161 -7.88 0.36 2.68
CA ALA A 161 -9.32 0.55 2.87
C ALA A 161 -9.66 1.68 3.86
N GLY A 162 -9.01 2.84 3.71
CA GLY A 162 -9.24 4.03 4.55
C GLY A 162 -10.57 4.75 4.30
N GLY A 163 -11.24 4.47 3.18
CA GLY A 163 -12.42 5.19 2.71
C GLY A 163 -12.17 5.90 1.36
N GLY A 164 -13.23 6.38 0.72
CA GLY A 164 -13.19 7.03 -0.61
C GLY A 164 -13.39 6.09 -1.80
N ILE A 165 -13.33 4.78 -1.56
CA ILE A 165 -13.64 3.71 -2.51
C ILE A 165 -14.08 2.46 -1.74
N PHE A 166 -14.78 1.53 -2.41
CA PHE A 166 -15.27 0.30 -1.76
C PHE A 166 -14.13 -0.55 -1.21
N SER A 167 -14.25 -0.97 0.05
CA SER A 167 -13.34 -1.95 0.63
C SER A 167 -13.49 -3.30 -0.06
N GLU A 168 -12.37 -3.98 -0.25
CA GLU A 168 -12.22 -5.27 -0.88
C GLU A 168 -11.55 -6.26 0.07
N SER A 169 -11.71 -7.55 -0.20
CA SER A 169 -11.00 -8.57 0.56
C SER A 169 -9.53 -8.55 0.18
N ALA A 170 -8.67 -8.42 1.18
CA ALA A 170 -7.24 -8.54 0.97
C ALA A 170 -6.84 -9.99 0.63
N THR A 171 -5.73 -10.14 -0.07
CA THR A 171 -5.23 -11.43 -0.55
C THR A 171 -3.98 -11.86 0.20
N THR A 172 -3.76 -13.17 0.27
CA THR A 172 -2.49 -13.73 0.71
C THR A 172 -1.47 -13.66 -0.43
N VAL A 173 -0.20 -13.50 -0.08
CA VAL A 173 0.90 -13.64 -1.04
C VAL A 173 0.84 -15.02 -1.70
N ALA A 174 0.76 -15.04 -3.03
CA ALA A 174 0.82 -16.24 -3.85
C ALA A 174 2.13 -16.24 -4.65
N ASN A 175 2.71 -17.42 -4.87
CA ASN A 175 3.86 -17.61 -5.78
C ASN A 175 5.12 -16.79 -5.43
N ASN A 176 5.37 -16.58 -4.14
CA ASN A 176 6.58 -15.92 -3.63
C ASN A 176 7.10 -16.72 -2.43
N ASP A 177 8.39 -17.11 -2.44
CA ASP A 177 9.00 -17.86 -1.34
C ASP A 177 9.77 -16.96 -0.35
N GLN A 178 9.92 -15.67 -0.64
CA GLN A 178 10.68 -14.71 0.15
C GLN A 178 9.84 -13.98 1.19
N VAL A 179 8.54 -13.83 0.95
CA VAL A 179 7.58 -13.15 1.82
C VAL A 179 6.40 -14.07 2.12
N LYS A 180 5.98 -14.10 3.38
CA LYS A 180 4.84 -14.91 3.85
C LYS A 180 3.79 -14.03 4.50
N THR A 181 2.53 -14.25 4.15
CA THR A 181 1.40 -13.62 4.85
C THR A 181 1.25 -14.16 6.26
N THR A 182 1.21 -13.24 7.22
CA THR A 182 0.96 -13.52 8.64
C THR A 182 -0.49 -13.18 9.02
N TRP A 183 -1.09 -12.17 8.39
CA TRP A 183 -2.48 -11.80 8.63
C TRP A 183 -3.14 -11.16 7.41
N VAL A 184 -4.45 -11.38 7.29
CA VAL A 184 -5.36 -10.73 6.33
C VAL A 184 -6.62 -10.33 7.08
N ALA A 185 -7.13 -9.12 6.85
CA ALA A 185 -8.39 -8.71 7.45
C ALA A 185 -9.54 -9.62 7.01
N SER A 186 -10.35 -10.06 7.98
CA SER A 186 -11.57 -10.82 7.71
C SER A 186 -12.65 -9.90 7.16
N GLY A 187 -13.29 -10.30 6.05
CA GLY A 187 -14.37 -9.54 5.41
C GLY A 187 -13.85 -8.42 4.51
N GLN A 188 -14.50 -7.25 4.58
CA GLN A 188 -14.19 -6.04 3.81
C GLN A 188 -14.28 -4.80 4.73
N PRO A 189 -13.49 -4.76 5.82
CA PRO A 189 -13.61 -3.67 6.77
C PRO A 189 -12.99 -2.40 6.23
N TYR A 190 -13.51 -1.25 6.66
CA TYR A 190 -12.81 0.03 6.54
C TYR A 190 -11.96 0.28 7.76
N GLY A 191 -10.86 1.02 7.64
CA GLY A 191 -10.01 1.30 8.80
C GLY A 191 -8.68 1.93 8.44
N PHE A 192 -7.73 1.86 9.38
CA PHE A 192 -6.37 2.35 9.17
C PHE A 192 -5.41 1.62 10.12
N LEU A 193 -4.10 1.75 9.85
CA LEU A 193 -3.05 1.26 10.73
C LEU A 193 -2.52 2.39 11.63
N GLU A 194 -2.52 2.17 12.93
CA GLU A 194 -1.83 2.99 13.92
C GLU A 194 -0.40 2.48 14.13
N LEU A 195 0.56 3.40 14.17
CA LEU A 195 1.96 3.10 14.49
C LEU A 195 2.31 3.74 15.83
N SER A 196 3.01 3.00 16.69
CA SER A 196 3.59 3.53 17.93
C SER A 196 4.98 2.98 18.15
N PHE A 197 5.85 3.78 18.77
CA PHE A 197 7.27 3.47 18.84
C PHE A 197 7.78 3.54 20.28
N THR A 198 8.67 2.62 20.60
CA THR A 198 9.48 2.62 21.81
C THR A 198 10.95 2.53 21.40
N LYS A 199 11.88 2.58 22.35
CA LYS A 199 13.31 2.42 22.06
C LYS A 199 13.68 1.05 21.45
N SER A 200 12.79 0.06 21.54
CA SER A 200 13.07 -1.32 21.14
C SER A 200 12.07 -1.90 20.14
N TRP A 201 10.87 -1.32 20.03
CA TRP A 201 9.78 -1.87 19.25
C TRP A 201 9.00 -0.80 18.51
N MET A 202 8.68 -1.06 17.25
CA MET A 202 7.57 -0.46 16.52
C MET A 202 6.36 -1.37 16.69
N LYS A 203 5.22 -0.83 17.11
CA LYS A 203 3.94 -1.51 17.16
C LYS A 203 3.07 -1.03 16.02
N VAL A 204 2.52 -1.95 15.23
CA VAL A 204 1.53 -1.68 14.19
C VAL A 204 0.20 -2.29 14.61
N GLN A 205 -0.88 -1.53 14.54
CA GLN A 205 -2.19 -1.92 15.04
C GLN A 205 -3.27 -1.56 14.02
N PHE A 206 -4.03 -2.55 13.55
CA PHE A 206 -5.23 -2.29 12.76
C PHE A 206 -6.32 -1.70 13.66
N VAL A 207 -6.94 -0.63 13.16
CA VAL A 207 -8.03 0.09 13.81
C VAL A 207 -9.18 0.25 12.82
N SER A 208 -10.38 0.02 13.32
CA SER A 208 -11.62 0.15 12.57
C SER A 208 -12.73 0.68 13.49
N PHE A 209 -13.96 0.73 12.99
CA PHE A 209 -15.13 1.16 13.72
C PHE A 209 -15.51 0.15 14.81
N ASP A 210 -15.95 0.63 15.97
CA ASP A 210 -16.62 -0.24 16.93
C ASP A 210 -18.09 -0.48 16.58
N LYS A 211 -18.78 -1.25 17.42
CA LYS A 211 -20.18 -1.63 17.21
C LYS A 211 -21.18 -0.50 17.51
N THR A 212 -20.73 0.67 17.92
CA THR A 212 -21.60 1.81 18.26
C THR A 212 -21.82 2.77 17.10
N TRP A 213 -21.16 2.50 15.97
CA TRP A 213 -21.44 3.18 14.70
C TRP A 213 -22.76 2.68 14.07
N ASP A 214 -23.54 3.62 13.55
CA ASP A 214 -24.72 3.35 12.73
C ASP A 214 -24.64 4.24 11.47
N PHE A 215 -24.26 3.63 10.34
CA PHE A 215 -24.05 4.33 9.08
C PHE A 215 -25.37 4.44 8.31
N LYS A 216 -25.80 5.66 7.97
CA LYS A 216 -27.03 5.91 7.19
C LYS A 216 -26.77 6.14 5.70
N GLY A 217 -25.73 5.49 5.18
CA GLY A 217 -25.35 5.60 3.77
C GLY A 217 -24.93 7.03 3.41
N PHE A 218 -25.64 7.63 2.44
CA PHE A 218 -25.38 9.01 2.00
C PHE A 218 -25.96 10.08 2.93
N ASP A 219 -26.80 9.71 3.89
CA ASP A 219 -27.28 10.64 4.91
C ASP A 219 -26.23 10.77 6.03
N PHE A 220 -25.27 11.65 5.80
CA PHE A 220 -24.23 11.92 6.78
C PHE A 220 -24.78 12.54 8.07
N GLY A 221 -25.89 13.29 7.98
CA GLY A 221 -26.50 13.95 9.14
C GLY A 221 -27.10 12.98 10.13
N ASP A 222 -27.62 11.85 9.63
CA ASP A 222 -28.26 10.81 10.44
C ASP A 222 -27.30 9.71 10.90
N THR A 223 -26.03 9.76 10.50
CA THR A 223 -25.03 8.78 10.93
C THR A 223 -24.70 8.95 12.42
N THR A 224 -24.88 7.88 13.20
CA THR A 224 -24.45 7.89 14.61
C THR A 224 -22.97 7.58 14.69
N LYS A 225 -22.20 8.55 15.19
CA LYS A 225 -20.77 8.41 15.42
C LYS A 225 -20.52 7.48 16.61
N GLY A 226 -19.78 6.40 16.36
CA GLY A 226 -19.29 5.50 17.39
C GLY A 226 -17.82 5.75 17.77
N GLY A 227 -17.23 4.78 18.47
CA GLY A 227 -15.82 4.76 18.85
C GLY A 227 -14.94 3.94 17.90
N VAL A 228 -13.87 3.35 18.44
CA VAL A 228 -12.86 2.60 17.69
C VAL A 228 -12.71 1.18 18.21
N ALA A 229 -12.60 0.22 17.31
CA ALA A 229 -12.23 -1.15 17.60
C ALA A 229 -10.81 -1.43 17.09
N ARG A 230 -10.02 -2.17 17.88
CA ARG A 230 -8.64 -2.53 17.54
C ARG A 230 -8.58 -4.01 17.19
N GLY A 231 -7.96 -4.31 16.05
CA GLY A 231 -7.83 -5.66 15.49
C GLY A 231 -6.41 -6.22 15.57
N HIS A 232 -5.92 -6.71 14.43
CA HIS A 232 -4.59 -7.28 14.30
C HIS A 232 -3.50 -6.33 14.82
N CYS A 233 -2.53 -6.89 15.54
CA CYS A 233 -1.48 -6.11 16.18
C CYS A 233 -0.15 -6.85 16.19
N TRP A 234 0.92 -6.15 15.82
CA TRP A 234 2.25 -6.72 15.75
C TRP A 234 3.32 -5.80 16.32
N PHE A 235 4.32 -6.38 16.97
CA PHE A 235 5.54 -5.71 17.42
C PHE A 235 6.71 -6.09 16.51
N VAL A 236 7.27 -5.10 15.82
CA VAL A 236 8.47 -5.19 14.99
C VAL A 236 9.67 -4.73 15.81
N PRO A 237 10.72 -5.55 15.98
CA PRO A 237 11.90 -5.18 16.76
C PRO A 237 12.73 -4.12 16.02
N LYS A 238 13.42 -3.27 16.78
CA LYS A 238 14.40 -2.32 16.25
C LYS A 238 15.58 -2.99 15.53
N VAL A 239 15.99 -4.16 16.02
CA VAL A 239 16.99 -4.99 15.36
C VAL A 239 16.23 -6.10 14.66
N LEU A 240 16.35 -6.21 13.34
CA LEU A 240 15.57 -7.15 12.52
C LEU A 240 16.15 -8.58 12.55
N ASP A 241 16.44 -9.10 13.75
CA ASP A 241 16.92 -10.46 13.98
C ASP A 241 15.78 -11.49 14.18
N SER A 242 14.54 -11.01 14.25
CA SER A 242 13.33 -11.79 14.48
C SER A 242 12.18 -11.23 13.65
N PRO A 243 11.19 -12.06 13.22
CA PRO A 243 9.98 -11.61 12.55
C PRO A 243 9.04 -10.82 13.45
N GLY A 244 9.46 -10.46 14.67
CA GLY A 244 8.63 -9.80 15.66
C GLY A 244 7.61 -10.73 16.31
N VAL A 245 6.67 -10.15 17.04
CA VAL A 245 5.68 -10.91 17.82
C VAL A 245 4.29 -10.30 17.73
N GLU A 246 3.28 -11.16 17.66
CA GLU A 246 1.89 -10.73 17.75
C GLU A 246 1.59 -10.15 19.14
N CYS A 247 0.80 -9.08 19.20
CA CYS A 247 0.34 -8.55 20.47
C CYS A 247 -0.66 -9.51 21.12
N LYS A 248 -0.60 -9.64 22.46
CA LYS A 248 -1.61 -10.41 23.21
C LYS A 248 -3.05 -9.90 23.04
N SER A 249 -3.21 -8.62 22.68
CA SER A 249 -4.50 -7.97 22.44
C SER A 249 -4.97 -8.08 20.99
N SER A 250 -4.24 -8.80 20.12
CA SER A 250 -4.56 -8.90 18.70
C SER A 250 -5.91 -9.61 18.51
N VAL A 251 -6.75 -9.05 17.64
CA VAL A 251 -8.00 -9.67 17.21
C VAL A 251 -7.96 -9.80 15.69
N ASN A 252 -7.74 -11.04 15.21
CA ASN A 252 -7.59 -11.34 13.79
C ASN A 252 -8.91 -11.66 13.08
N GLY A 253 -10.00 -11.79 13.84
CA GLY A 253 -11.35 -12.01 13.30
C GLY A 253 -11.97 -10.75 12.69
N VAL A 254 -13.29 -10.75 12.55
CA VAL A 254 -14.05 -9.62 12.00
C VAL A 254 -13.98 -8.43 12.97
N VAL A 255 -13.52 -7.28 12.47
CA VAL A 255 -13.46 -6.00 13.21
C VAL A 255 -13.99 -4.89 12.30
N GLY A 256 -14.96 -4.12 12.80
CA GLY A 256 -15.51 -2.92 12.17
C GLY A 256 -16.19 -3.08 10.81
N MET A 257 -16.88 -4.21 10.63
CA MET A 257 -17.97 -4.25 9.65
C MET A 257 -19.22 -3.61 10.26
N PRO A 258 -19.85 -2.65 9.57
CA PRO A 258 -21.18 -2.15 9.93
C PRO A 258 -22.18 -3.30 10.02
N THR A 259 -23.07 -3.26 11.01
CA THR A 259 -24.28 -4.11 11.04
C THR A 259 -25.38 -3.50 10.21
#